data_AF-A0A812ABB3-F1
#
_entry.id   AF-A0A812ABB3-F1
#
_cell.length_a   1.000
_cell.length_b   1.000
_cell.length_c   1.000
_cell.angle_alpha   90.00
_cell.angle_beta   90.00
_cell.angle_gamma   90.00
#
_symmetry.space_group_name_H-M   'P 1'
#
loop_
_entity.id
_entity.type
_entity.pdbx_description
1 polymer ?
#
loop_
_entity_poly.entity_id
_entity_poly.type
_entity_poly.pdbx_seq_one_letter_code
_entity_poly.pdbx_strand_id
1 'polypeptide(L)'
;MKNNKIAYLFSSSYRERYRQDNINVLAHPPGFVMHFRYDRKWVDDKLLNDIDSLKGKEAIIVIVDSEKGNNGVFPKFYPVRKAKIIKAELSGSVLHVYFELLPDWVDYTERDYDSLINSLKERPKERKEYLSGKFIVMDQLVQPVKFSPRTEAWESIIKKISVLESYKRTLFFKLDAIREVSQNEELKIENIDKHMEILRGYVIKSGGRYALEISLYLENDLSVAEKDKIVVRTDEKFFYPLIPKEIPINFRVDKQILYISTKQVLFDSLTHLIIELEKKCLSGPEIIIPLKVKYNRIRFGLSFLIFFAGLMFTGGVIPLTGIASIIIKVIGSLMSTGTIAWLYRKIG
;
A
#
# COMPACT_ATOMS: atom_id res chain seq x y z
N MET A 1 -31.43 -17.86 -1.20
CA MET A 1 -30.11 -17.20 -1.35
C MET A 1 -29.71 -16.64 0.01
N LYS A 2 -28.55 -17.02 0.58
CA LYS A 2 -28.07 -16.44 1.84
C LYS A 2 -27.94 -14.93 1.64
N ASN A 3 -28.60 -14.16 2.49
CA ASN A 3 -28.66 -12.71 2.41
C ASN A 3 -27.25 -12.14 2.71
N ASN A 4 -26.41 -12.02 1.68
CA ASN A 4 -25.00 -11.71 1.85
C ASN A 4 -24.85 -10.20 2.06
N LYS A 5 -24.99 -9.78 3.32
CA LYS A 5 -24.80 -8.39 3.73
C LYS A 5 -23.34 -7.96 3.51
N ILE A 6 -23.18 -6.73 3.04
CA ILE A 6 -21.90 -6.04 2.86
C ILE A 6 -21.78 -4.93 3.89
N ALA A 7 -20.55 -4.62 4.31
CA ALA A 7 -20.29 -3.47 5.16
C ALA A 7 -20.16 -2.20 4.30
N TYR A 8 -20.81 -1.11 4.70
CA TYR A 8 -20.52 0.22 4.17
C TYR A 8 -19.65 0.96 5.18
N LEU A 9 -18.45 1.33 4.75
CA LEU A 9 -17.45 2.04 5.55
C LEU A 9 -17.44 3.51 5.13
N PHE A 10 -18.20 4.35 5.84
CA PHE A 10 -18.32 5.76 5.53
C PHE A 10 -17.19 6.57 6.15
N SER A 11 -16.46 7.35 5.33
CA SER A 11 -15.39 8.21 5.81
C SER A 11 -15.60 9.65 5.35
N SER A 12 -15.75 10.55 6.33
CA SER A 12 -16.08 11.95 6.08
C SER A 12 -14.89 12.75 5.59
N SER A 13 -15.11 13.66 4.63
CA SER A 13 -14.09 14.61 4.16
C SER A 13 -13.91 15.84 5.07
N TYR A 14 -14.74 15.98 6.11
CA TYR A 14 -14.81 17.20 6.93
C TYR A 14 -13.54 17.46 7.75
N ARG A 15 -12.92 16.41 8.31
CA ARG A 15 -11.68 16.54 9.07
C ARG A 15 -10.49 16.15 8.21
N GLU A 16 -9.39 16.88 8.34
CA GLU A 16 -8.18 16.65 7.56
C GLU A 16 -7.67 15.21 7.66
N ARG A 17 -7.68 14.61 8.86
CA ARG A 17 -7.27 13.22 9.06
C ARG A 17 -8.10 12.22 8.24
N TYR A 18 -9.42 12.37 8.22
CA TYR A 18 -10.31 11.47 7.47
C TYR A 18 -10.23 11.72 5.96
N ARG A 19 -10.02 12.99 5.57
CA ARG A 19 -9.71 13.33 4.18
C ARG A 19 -8.41 12.66 3.73
N GLN A 20 -7.36 12.67 4.56
CA GLN A 20 -6.11 11.96 4.27
C GLN A 20 -6.33 10.45 4.16
N ASP A 21 -7.12 9.87 5.07
CA ASP A 21 -7.51 8.45 4.99
C ASP A 21 -8.21 8.13 3.66
N ASN A 22 -9.11 9.00 3.20
CA ASN A 22 -9.81 8.87 1.91
C ASN A 22 -8.85 8.92 0.72
N ILE A 23 -7.91 9.87 0.71
CA ILE A 23 -6.91 9.98 -0.36
C ILE A 23 -6.00 8.73 -0.34
N ASN A 24 -5.62 8.26 0.84
CA ASN A 24 -4.78 7.07 0.99
C ASN A 24 -5.49 5.78 0.50
N VAL A 25 -6.82 5.65 0.68
CA VAL A 25 -7.61 4.53 0.11
C VAL A 25 -7.51 4.48 -1.42
N LEU A 26 -7.48 5.65 -2.06
CA LEU A 26 -7.38 5.77 -3.52
C LEU A 26 -5.95 5.55 -4.02
N ALA A 27 -4.95 5.69 -3.15
CA ALA A 27 -3.53 5.68 -3.50
C ALA A 27 -2.84 4.33 -3.28
N HIS A 28 -3.26 3.55 -2.28
CA HIS A 28 -2.62 2.28 -1.95
C HIS A 28 -3.01 1.16 -2.93
N PRO A 29 -2.09 0.22 -3.22
CA PRO A 29 -2.35 -0.90 -4.12
C PRO A 29 -3.32 -1.92 -3.49
N PRO A 30 -3.91 -2.82 -4.31
CA PRO A 30 -4.70 -3.95 -3.79
C PRO A 30 -3.89 -4.86 -2.86
N GLY A 31 -4.55 -5.47 -1.88
CA GLY A 31 -3.93 -6.33 -0.86
C GLY A 31 -3.40 -5.57 0.35
N PHE A 32 -3.25 -4.25 0.27
CA PHE A 32 -2.82 -3.42 1.39
C PHE A 32 -3.90 -3.35 2.49
N VAL A 33 -3.48 -3.40 3.76
CA VAL A 33 -4.39 -3.31 4.90
C VAL A 33 -4.40 -1.89 5.45
N MET A 34 -5.57 -1.24 5.37
CA MET A 34 -5.82 0.05 5.99
C MET A 34 -6.69 -0.12 7.23
N HIS A 35 -6.87 0.96 8.00
CA HIS A 35 -7.81 0.97 9.11
C HIS A 35 -8.61 2.28 9.18
N PHE A 36 -9.90 2.15 9.50
CA PHE A 36 -10.75 3.28 9.87
C PHE A 36 -11.09 3.23 11.36
N ARG A 37 -11.42 4.41 11.88
CA ARG A 37 -11.65 4.67 13.31
C ARG A 37 -13.02 5.29 13.47
N TYR A 38 -13.89 4.63 14.21
CA TYR A 38 -15.25 5.10 14.45
C TYR A 38 -15.48 5.27 15.95
N ASP A 39 -15.84 6.49 16.37
CA ASP A 39 -16.37 6.67 17.72
C ASP A 39 -17.65 5.82 17.87
N ARG A 40 -17.77 5.14 19.01
CA ARG A 40 -18.86 4.21 19.33
C ARG A 40 -20.25 4.78 19.02
N LYS A 41 -20.47 6.09 19.22
CA LYS A 41 -21.78 6.72 18.93
C LYS A 41 -22.18 6.65 17.45
N TRP A 42 -21.19 6.56 16.55
CA TRP A 42 -21.37 6.46 15.10
C TRP A 42 -21.48 5.03 14.58
N VAL A 43 -21.40 4.02 15.46
CA VAL A 43 -21.51 2.60 15.12
C VAL A 43 -22.90 2.09 15.51
N ASP A 44 -23.50 1.22 14.69
CA ASP A 44 -24.75 0.54 15.05
C ASP A 44 -24.55 -0.31 16.32
N ASP A 45 -25.47 -0.23 17.29
CA ASP A 45 -25.36 -0.98 18.55
C ASP A 45 -25.34 -2.50 18.33
N LYS A 46 -26.03 -2.98 17.27
CA LYS A 46 -25.98 -4.40 16.88
C LYS A 46 -24.59 -4.83 16.45
N LEU A 47 -23.85 -3.95 15.75
CA LEU A 47 -22.47 -4.20 15.36
C LEU A 47 -21.52 -4.14 16.57
N LEU A 48 -21.78 -3.24 17.52
CA LEU A 48 -20.98 -3.14 18.75
C LEU A 48 -21.12 -4.38 19.64
N ASN A 49 -22.27 -5.05 19.60
CA ASN A 49 -22.51 -6.27 20.36
C ASN A 49 -21.92 -7.53 19.68
N ASP A 50 -21.57 -7.46 18.39
CA ASP A 50 -21.02 -8.58 17.63
C ASP A 50 -19.99 -8.08 16.59
N ILE A 51 -18.90 -7.51 17.09
CA ILE A 51 -17.84 -6.92 16.25
C ILE A 51 -17.14 -8.00 15.41
N ASP A 52 -16.98 -9.21 15.97
CA ASP A 52 -16.31 -10.32 15.29
C ASP A 52 -17.05 -10.78 14.04
N SER A 53 -18.37 -10.55 13.95
CA SER A 53 -19.16 -10.81 12.73
C SER A 53 -18.71 -10.02 11.50
N LEU A 54 -17.96 -8.92 11.69
CA LEU A 54 -17.39 -8.13 10.61
C LEU A 54 -16.21 -8.86 9.95
N LYS A 55 -15.48 -9.73 10.66
CA LYS A 55 -14.29 -10.39 10.11
C LYS A 55 -14.65 -11.23 8.88
N GLY A 56 -13.90 -11.02 7.81
CA GLY A 56 -14.07 -11.70 6.53
C GLY A 56 -15.19 -11.15 5.64
N LYS A 57 -15.98 -10.18 6.10
CA LYS A 57 -17.03 -9.56 5.28
C LYS A 57 -16.43 -8.67 4.21
N GLU A 58 -17.05 -8.67 3.03
CA GLU A 58 -16.81 -7.65 2.03
C GLU A 58 -17.31 -6.29 2.53
N ALA A 59 -16.69 -5.24 2.02
CA ALA A 59 -17.00 -3.87 2.35
C ALA A 59 -16.94 -2.97 1.11
N ILE A 60 -17.72 -1.90 1.13
CA ILE A 60 -17.59 -0.76 0.21
C ILE A 60 -17.15 0.45 1.03
N ILE A 61 -16.06 1.06 0.60
CA ILE A 61 -15.61 2.34 1.16
C ILE A 61 -16.40 3.45 0.49
N VAL A 62 -17.00 4.32 1.29
CA VAL A 62 -17.83 5.44 0.84
C VAL A 62 -17.26 6.74 1.40
N ILE A 63 -16.79 7.61 0.52
CA ILE A 63 -16.41 8.98 0.91
C ILE A 63 -17.69 9.77 1.13
N VAL A 64 -17.74 10.52 2.24
CA VAL A 64 -18.87 11.39 2.59
C VAL A 64 -18.39 12.83 2.59
N ASP A 65 -18.76 13.56 1.54
CA ASP A 65 -18.56 15.00 1.50
C ASP A 65 -19.79 15.73 2.06
N SER A 66 -19.62 16.96 2.50
CA SER A 66 -20.64 17.73 3.21
C SER A 66 -20.90 19.03 2.48
N GLU A 67 -22.03 19.12 1.80
CA GLU A 67 -22.47 20.35 1.15
C GLU A 67 -23.24 21.21 2.16
N LYS A 68 -22.84 22.48 2.30
CA LYS A 68 -23.59 23.44 3.13
C LYS A 68 -24.75 24.00 2.31
N GLY A 69 -25.98 23.77 2.77
CA GLY A 69 -27.18 24.41 2.23
C GLY A 69 -27.78 25.40 3.22
N ASN A 70 -28.85 26.09 2.81
CA ASN A 70 -29.53 27.11 3.63
C ASN A 70 -30.05 26.56 4.97
N ASN A 71 -30.36 25.26 5.05
CA ASN A 71 -31.02 24.63 6.20
C ASN A 71 -30.13 23.62 6.97
N GLY A 72 -28.86 23.47 6.59
CA GLY A 72 -27.96 22.53 7.27
C GLY A 72 -26.86 21.97 6.39
N VAL A 73 -26.28 20.87 6.86
CA VAL A 73 -25.20 20.15 6.17
C VAL A 73 -25.76 18.86 5.56
N PHE A 74 -25.71 18.77 4.23
CA PHE A 74 -26.23 17.64 3.46
C PHE A 74 -25.08 16.70 3.11
N PRO A 75 -25.17 15.41 3.46
CA PRO A 75 -24.15 14.44 3.07
C PRO A 75 -24.31 14.08 1.59
N LYS A 76 -23.17 13.99 0.90
CA LYS A 76 -23.08 13.45 -0.45
C LYS A 76 -22.14 12.27 -0.47
N PHE A 77 -22.57 11.19 -1.12
CA PHE A 77 -21.95 9.88 -1.01
C PHE A 77 -21.24 9.50 -2.29
N TYR A 78 -19.98 9.12 -2.13
CA TYR A 78 -19.12 8.65 -3.20
C TYR A 78 -18.56 7.28 -2.83
N PRO A 79 -19.26 6.16 -3.13
CA PRO A 79 -18.65 4.84 -3.05
C PRO A 79 -17.43 4.79 -3.98
N VAL A 80 -16.29 4.33 -3.48
CA VAL A 80 -15.02 4.40 -4.24
C VAL A 80 -14.37 3.06 -4.50
N ARG A 81 -14.36 2.14 -3.54
CA ARG A 81 -13.55 0.92 -3.65
C ARG A 81 -14.10 -0.21 -2.82
N LYS A 82 -13.97 -1.44 -3.31
CA LYS A 82 -14.21 -2.63 -2.48
C LYS A 82 -13.06 -2.89 -1.52
N ALA A 83 -13.41 -3.48 -0.39
CA ALA A 83 -12.49 -3.96 0.61
C ALA A 83 -12.99 -5.27 1.24
N LYS A 84 -12.14 -5.91 2.04
CA LYS A 84 -12.48 -7.05 2.87
C LYS A 84 -12.04 -6.77 4.29
N ILE A 85 -12.94 -6.85 5.26
CA ILE A 85 -12.61 -6.64 6.67
C ILE A 85 -11.77 -7.82 7.15
N ILE A 86 -10.60 -7.53 7.70
CA ILE A 86 -9.64 -8.52 8.21
C ILE A 86 -9.76 -8.67 9.72
N LYS A 87 -9.96 -7.55 10.41
CA LYS A 87 -10.06 -7.50 11.87
C LYS A 87 -10.89 -6.28 12.27
N ALA A 88 -11.66 -6.39 13.33
CA ALA A 88 -12.27 -5.25 13.99
C ALA A 88 -12.04 -5.39 15.50
N GLU A 89 -11.77 -4.29 16.19
CA GLU A 89 -11.53 -4.29 17.64
C GLU A 89 -11.99 -2.98 18.27
N LEU A 90 -12.45 -3.05 19.51
CA LEU A 90 -12.84 -1.89 20.28
C LEU A 90 -11.69 -1.50 21.23
N SER A 91 -11.24 -0.26 21.14
CA SER A 91 -10.27 0.33 22.06
C SER A 91 -10.90 1.54 22.74
N GLY A 92 -11.33 1.38 23.99
CA GLY A 92 -12.11 2.38 24.71
C GLY A 92 -13.42 2.71 23.99
N SER A 93 -13.59 3.96 23.56
CA SER A 93 -14.78 4.42 22.82
C SER A 93 -14.63 4.35 21.30
N VAL A 94 -13.52 3.81 20.78
CA VAL A 94 -13.24 3.80 19.33
C VAL A 94 -13.23 2.38 18.80
N LEU A 95 -14.07 2.12 17.79
CA LEU A 95 -14.01 0.92 16.98
C LEU A 95 -12.97 1.11 15.88
N HIS A 96 -11.96 0.24 15.88
CA HIS A 96 -10.97 0.12 14.83
C HIS A 96 -11.41 -0.98 13.86
N VAL A 97 -11.49 -0.64 12.57
CA VAL A 97 -11.84 -1.60 11.51
C VAL A 97 -10.68 -1.68 10.54
N TYR A 98 -9.97 -2.81 10.54
CA TYR A 98 -8.87 -3.11 9.63
C TYR A 98 -9.41 -3.84 8.41
N PHE A 99 -9.08 -3.36 7.22
CA PHE A 99 -9.59 -3.92 5.97
C PHE A 99 -8.51 -3.96 4.89
N GLU A 100 -8.53 -5.04 4.13
CA GLU A 100 -7.72 -5.25 2.94
C GLU A 100 -8.40 -4.60 1.73
N LEU A 101 -7.65 -3.78 0.99
CA LEU A 101 -8.15 -3.15 -0.22
C LEU A 101 -8.25 -4.17 -1.36
N LEU A 102 -9.40 -4.26 -2.02
CA LEU A 102 -9.59 -5.14 -3.18
C LEU A 102 -9.23 -4.39 -4.49
N PRO A 103 -9.01 -5.11 -5.61
CA PRO A 103 -8.65 -4.48 -6.88
C PRO A 103 -9.81 -3.69 -7.52
N ASP A 104 -11.05 -3.99 -7.15
CA ASP A 104 -12.25 -3.41 -7.74
C ASP A 104 -12.51 -1.97 -7.26
N TRP A 105 -12.50 -1.03 -8.21
CA TRP A 105 -12.95 0.36 -8.05
C TRP A 105 -14.41 0.50 -8.44
N VAL A 106 -15.10 1.49 -7.89
CA VAL A 106 -16.44 1.87 -8.36
C VAL A 106 -16.32 2.64 -9.68
N ASP A 107 -17.12 2.26 -10.67
CA ASP A 107 -17.09 2.86 -12.01
C ASP A 107 -18.22 3.88 -12.18
N TYR A 108 -17.86 5.17 -12.27
CA TYR A 108 -18.79 6.31 -12.44
C TYR A 108 -19.02 6.70 -13.90
N THR A 109 -18.51 5.95 -14.88
CA THR A 109 -18.63 6.31 -16.31
C THR A 109 -20.08 6.42 -16.80
N GLU A 110 -20.98 5.58 -16.27
CA GLU A 110 -22.37 5.50 -16.73
C GLU A 110 -23.39 6.09 -15.76
N ARG A 111 -23.07 6.22 -14.47
CA ARG A 111 -24.05 6.53 -13.43
C ARG A 111 -23.44 7.19 -12.20
N ASP A 112 -24.24 8.02 -11.53
CA ASP A 112 -23.97 8.52 -10.19
C ASP A 112 -24.65 7.62 -9.12
N TYR A 113 -23.94 7.36 -8.02
CA TYR A 113 -24.39 6.41 -6.98
C TYR A 113 -24.87 7.08 -5.70
N ASP A 114 -24.90 8.41 -5.63
CA ASP A 114 -25.35 9.11 -4.42
C ASP A 114 -26.78 8.74 -4.02
N SER A 115 -27.71 8.75 -4.98
CA SER A 115 -29.12 8.37 -4.77
C SER A 115 -29.28 6.92 -4.29
N LEU A 116 -28.38 6.05 -4.75
CA LEU A 116 -28.34 4.63 -4.39
C LEU A 116 -27.95 4.47 -2.92
N ILE A 117 -26.89 5.13 -2.48
CA ILE A 117 -26.48 5.12 -1.07
C ILE A 117 -27.54 5.81 -0.20
N ASN A 118 -28.23 6.82 -0.72
CA ASN A 118 -29.35 7.46 -0.05
C ASN A 118 -30.57 6.55 0.19
N SER A 119 -30.64 5.39 -0.46
CA SER A 119 -31.69 4.39 -0.18
C SER A 119 -31.41 3.54 1.07
N LEU A 120 -30.17 3.53 1.58
CA LEU A 120 -29.80 2.78 2.78
C LEU A 120 -30.52 3.33 4.02
N LYS A 121 -31.11 2.44 4.83
CA LYS A 121 -31.87 2.86 6.02
C LYS A 121 -30.97 3.59 7.04
N GLU A 122 -29.82 2.99 7.32
CA GLU A 122 -28.80 3.51 8.21
C GLU A 122 -27.63 4.03 7.37
N ARG A 123 -27.28 5.29 7.59
CA ARG A 123 -26.19 6.02 6.92
C ARG A 123 -25.96 7.34 7.64
N PRO A 124 -24.93 8.11 7.28
CA PRO A 124 -24.83 9.51 7.69
C PRO A 124 -26.03 10.32 7.19
N LYS A 125 -26.62 11.17 8.03
CA LYS A 125 -27.83 11.96 7.73
C LYS A 125 -27.59 13.44 8.00
N GLU A 126 -28.37 14.27 7.33
CA GLU A 126 -28.39 15.71 7.50
C GLU A 126 -28.62 16.10 8.98
N ARG A 127 -27.97 17.19 9.40
CA ARG A 127 -28.30 17.96 10.61
C ARG A 127 -27.86 19.41 10.42
N LYS A 128 -28.26 20.27 11.36
CA LYS A 128 -27.93 21.71 11.34
C LYS A 128 -26.43 22.00 11.25
N GLU A 129 -25.62 21.41 12.13
CA GLU A 129 -24.20 21.78 12.27
C GLU A 129 -23.21 20.69 11.82
N TYR A 130 -23.61 19.42 11.93
CA TYR A 130 -22.75 18.27 11.63
C TYR A 130 -23.57 17.05 11.23
N LEU A 131 -23.01 16.18 10.39
CA LEU A 131 -23.67 14.93 10.01
C LEU A 131 -23.99 14.07 11.23
N SER A 132 -25.19 13.49 11.23
CA SER A 132 -25.64 12.51 12.24
C SER A 132 -25.74 11.11 11.64
N GLY A 133 -26.23 10.13 12.39
CA GLY A 133 -26.45 8.77 11.89
C GLY A 133 -25.27 7.83 12.12
N LYS A 134 -25.17 6.77 11.30
CA LYS A 134 -24.18 5.71 11.46
C LYS A 134 -23.17 5.71 10.32
N PHE A 135 -21.89 5.59 10.66
CA PHE A 135 -20.76 5.63 9.71
C PHE A 135 -20.19 4.25 9.39
N ILE A 136 -20.71 3.21 10.04
CA ILE A 136 -20.52 1.82 9.63
C ILE A 136 -21.85 1.10 9.75
N VAL A 137 -22.26 0.43 8.67
CA VAL A 137 -23.53 -0.28 8.60
C VAL A 137 -23.38 -1.57 7.81
N MET A 138 -24.14 -2.59 8.19
CA MET A 138 -24.23 -3.86 7.47
C MET A 138 -25.59 -3.95 6.79
N ASP A 139 -25.60 -3.89 5.46
CA ASP A 139 -26.84 -3.93 4.68
C ASP A 139 -26.67 -4.78 3.42
N GLN A 140 -27.76 -4.98 2.69
CA GLN A 140 -27.70 -5.56 1.36
C GLN A 140 -26.91 -4.64 0.42
N LEU A 141 -26.14 -5.24 -0.48
CA LEU A 141 -25.51 -4.49 -1.55
C LEU A 141 -26.60 -3.82 -2.39
N VAL A 142 -26.68 -2.50 -2.33
CA VAL A 142 -27.58 -1.77 -3.21
C VAL A 142 -27.09 -1.95 -4.65
N GLN A 143 -27.96 -2.47 -5.52
CA GLN A 143 -27.66 -2.73 -6.92
C GLN A 143 -28.24 -1.62 -7.80
N PRO A 144 -27.60 -1.28 -8.95
CA PRO A 144 -26.42 -1.90 -9.53
C PRO A 144 -25.17 -1.01 -9.34
N VAL A 145 -24.34 -1.25 -8.31
CA VAL A 145 -23.00 -0.62 -8.26
C VAL A 145 -22.07 -1.37 -9.21
N LYS A 146 -21.57 -0.68 -10.25
CA LYS A 146 -20.60 -1.25 -11.19
C LYS A 146 -19.20 -1.16 -10.61
N PHE A 147 -18.47 -2.27 -10.70
CA PHE A 147 -17.09 -2.37 -10.24
C PHE A 147 -16.16 -2.76 -11.37
N SER A 148 -14.94 -2.23 -11.36
CA SER A 148 -13.93 -2.52 -12.37
C SER A 148 -12.53 -2.38 -11.77
N PRO A 149 -11.60 -3.31 -12.06
CA PRO A 149 -10.21 -3.18 -11.63
C PRO A 149 -9.38 -2.24 -12.52
N ARG A 150 -9.98 -1.67 -13.58
CA ARG A 150 -9.25 -0.88 -14.57
C ARG A 150 -8.99 0.56 -14.09
N THR A 151 -7.95 1.18 -14.63
CA THR A 151 -7.53 2.54 -14.27
C THR A 151 -8.60 3.58 -14.61
N GLU A 152 -9.39 3.39 -15.66
CA GLU A 152 -10.46 4.33 -16.04
C GLU A 152 -11.54 4.45 -14.96
N ALA A 153 -11.81 3.37 -14.20
CA ALA A 153 -12.73 3.42 -13.08
C ALA A 153 -12.16 4.27 -11.93
N TRP A 154 -10.86 4.11 -11.62
CA TRP A 154 -10.15 4.97 -10.66
C TRP A 154 -10.16 6.45 -11.08
N GLU A 155 -9.89 6.75 -12.35
CA GLU A 155 -9.97 8.11 -12.89
C GLU A 155 -11.39 8.68 -12.82
N SER A 156 -12.41 7.86 -13.08
CA SER A 156 -13.81 8.27 -12.99
C SER A 156 -14.20 8.72 -11.57
N ILE A 157 -13.65 8.04 -10.55
CA ILE A 157 -13.80 8.44 -9.14
C ILE A 157 -13.13 9.80 -8.92
N ILE A 158 -11.88 9.95 -9.37
CA ILE A 158 -11.11 11.18 -9.15
C ILE A 158 -11.81 12.38 -9.80
N LYS A 159 -12.28 12.25 -11.04
CA LYS A 159 -13.07 13.30 -11.73
C LYS A 159 -14.29 13.74 -10.93
N LYS A 160 -14.93 12.82 -10.21
CA LYS A 160 -16.11 13.12 -9.38
C LYS A 160 -15.76 13.81 -8.07
N ILE A 161 -14.64 13.44 -7.43
CA ILE A 161 -14.27 13.99 -6.12
C ILE A 161 -13.38 15.23 -6.21
N SER A 162 -12.60 15.40 -7.29
CA SER A 162 -11.63 16.50 -7.43
C SER A 162 -12.30 17.87 -7.51
N VAL A 163 -13.55 17.93 -7.98
CA VAL A 163 -14.37 19.15 -8.06
C VAL A 163 -14.91 19.60 -6.70
N LEU A 164 -14.83 18.76 -5.68
CA LEU A 164 -15.33 19.07 -4.34
C LEU A 164 -14.36 20.03 -3.64
N GLU A 165 -14.89 20.99 -2.88
CA GLU A 165 -14.06 21.97 -2.18
C GLU A 165 -13.06 21.31 -1.23
N SER A 166 -13.46 20.20 -0.58
CA SER A 166 -12.60 19.37 0.27
C SER A 166 -11.36 18.83 -0.45
N TYR A 167 -11.41 18.66 -1.77
CA TYR A 167 -10.38 18.01 -2.58
C TYR A 167 -9.81 18.90 -3.70
N LYS A 168 -10.33 20.11 -3.87
CA LYS A 168 -9.95 21.06 -4.92
C LYS A 168 -8.45 21.41 -4.94
N ARG A 169 -7.71 21.15 -3.86
CA ARG A 169 -6.24 21.30 -3.82
C ARG A 169 -5.56 19.98 -3.50
N THR A 170 -5.92 18.93 -4.23
CA THR A 170 -5.37 17.59 -4.05
C THR A 170 -4.72 17.10 -5.32
N LEU A 171 -3.46 16.67 -5.23
CA LEU A 171 -2.83 15.80 -6.22
C LEU A 171 -3.21 14.37 -5.87
N PHE A 172 -3.82 13.67 -6.82
CA PHE A 172 -4.08 12.24 -6.66
C PHE A 172 -2.95 11.47 -7.33
N PHE A 173 -2.35 10.52 -6.61
CA PHE A 173 -1.49 9.52 -7.21
C PHE A 173 -1.69 8.19 -6.53
N LYS A 174 -1.43 7.10 -7.24
CA LYS A 174 -1.49 5.74 -6.70
C LYS A 174 -0.25 4.95 -7.08
N LEU A 175 0.13 4.04 -6.19
CA LEU A 175 1.10 2.99 -6.51
C LEU A 175 0.34 1.87 -7.22
N ASP A 176 0.61 1.70 -8.51
CA ASP A 176 -0.01 0.65 -9.33
C ASP A 176 0.61 -0.71 -9.03
N ALA A 177 1.94 -0.77 -9.08
CA ALA A 177 2.69 -2.00 -9.00
C ALA A 177 4.12 -1.78 -8.50
N ILE A 178 4.68 -2.83 -7.90
CA ILE A 178 6.12 -2.99 -7.72
C ILE A 178 6.53 -4.22 -8.53
N ARG A 179 7.41 -4.06 -9.53
CA ARG A 179 7.88 -5.16 -10.37
C ARG A 179 9.34 -5.49 -10.10
N GLU A 180 9.69 -6.78 -10.03
CA GLU A 180 11.09 -7.21 -10.04
C GLU A 180 11.66 -7.11 -11.46
N VAL A 181 12.68 -6.26 -11.65
CA VAL A 181 13.21 -5.94 -12.99
C VAL A 181 13.78 -7.18 -13.70
N SER A 182 14.42 -8.08 -12.96
CA SER A 182 15.04 -9.28 -13.54
C SER A 182 14.03 -10.30 -14.07
N GLN A 183 12.81 -10.32 -13.52
CA GLN A 183 11.78 -11.31 -13.87
C GLN A 183 10.60 -10.68 -14.61
N ASN A 184 10.53 -9.34 -14.66
CA ASN A 184 9.36 -8.58 -15.08
C ASN A 184 8.07 -9.03 -14.36
N GLU A 185 8.20 -9.51 -13.12
CA GLU A 185 7.12 -10.06 -12.33
C GLU A 185 6.59 -9.00 -11.37
N GLU A 186 5.28 -8.82 -11.35
CA GLU A 186 4.61 -7.97 -10.36
C GLU A 186 4.59 -8.65 -9.01
N LEU A 187 5.17 -7.97 -8.01
CA LEU A 187 5.13 -8.43 -6.64
C LEU A 187 3.70 -8.33 -6.10
N LYS A 188 3.30 -9.32 -5.33
CA LYS A 188 2.01 -9.31 -4.62
C LYS A 188 2.23 -8.89 -3.18
N ILE A 189 1.26 -8.17 -2.62
CA ILE A 189 1.24 -7.90 -1.19
C ILE A 189 0.91 -9.20 -0.46
N GLU A 190 1.77 -9.55 0.51
CA GLU A 190 1.59 -10.71 1.36
C GLU A 190 1.76 -10.33 2.84
N ASN A 191 1.40 -11.25 3.74
CA ASN A 191 1.71 -11.09 5.15
C ASN A 191 3.23 -11.25 5.35
N ILE A 192 3.88 -10.18 5.82
CA ILE A 192 5.34 -10.13 5.96
C ILE A 192 5.82 -10.51 7.36
N ASP A 193 4.91 -10.52 8.34
CA ASP A 193 5.14 -10.95 9.71
C ASP A 193 4.02 -11.90 10.19
N LYS A 194 4.40 -13.16 10.40
CA LYS A 194 3.50 -14.24 10.80
C LYS A 194 2.82 -13.97 12.15
N HIS A 195 3.38 -13.11 12.98
CA HIS A 195 2.83 -12.76 14.29
C HIS A 195 1.81 -11.60 14.21
N MET A 196 1.74 -10.90 13.08
CA MET A 196 0.87 -9.75 12.89
C MET A 196 0.02 -9.91 11.61
N GLU A 197 -1.23 -10.38 11.76
CA GLU A 197 -2.17 -10.61 10.63
C GLU A 197 -2.34 -9.35 9.75
N ILE A 198 -2.32 -8.17 10.38
CA ILE A 198 -2.54 -6.87 9.73
C ILE A 198 -1.29 -6.31 9.03
N LEU A 199 -0.08 -6.82 9.32
CA LEU A 199 1.16 -6.31 8.72
C LEU A 199 1.37 -6.97 7.35
N ARG A 200 0.88 -6.30 6.32
CA ARG A 200 1.02 -6.71 4.93
C ARG A 200 1.89 -5.75 4.15
N GLY A 201 2.69 -6.31 3.25
CA GLY A 201 3.65 -5.55 2.46
C GLY A 201 4.24 -6.38 1.34
N TYR A 202 5.26 -5.86 0.68
CA TYR A 202 5.99 -6.63 -0.33
C TYR A 202 7.20 -7.32 0.26
N VAL A 203 7.50 -8.49 -0.28
CA VAL A 203 8.74 -9.18 -0.01
C VAL A 203 9.69 -8.99 -1.17
N ILE A 204 10.84 -8.40 -0.87
CA ILE A 204 11.87 -8.09 -1.84
C ILE A 204 13.15 -8.85 -1.51
N LYS A 205 13.86 -9.32 -2.53
CA LYS A 205 15.17 -9.97 -2.42
C LYS A 205 16.27 -8.95 -2.17
N SER A 206 17.17 -9.29 -1.26
CA SER A 206 18.47 -8.64 -1.05
C SER A 206 19.28 -8.53 -2.35
N GLY A 207 19.77 -7.33 -2.69
CA GLY A 207 20.49 -7.07 -3.94
C GLY A 207 19.61 -7.08 -5.20
N GLY A 208 18.29 -7.12 -5.05
CA GLY A 208 17.33 -7.03 -6.16
C GLY A 208 17.09 -5.59 -6.62
N ARG A 209 16.59 -5.47 -7.85
CA ARG A 209 16.17 -4.21 -8.49
C ARG A 209 14.68 -4.26 -8.79
N TYR A 210 13.97 -3.19 -8.48
CA TYR A 210 12.53 -3.10 -8.64
C TYR A 210 12.11 -1.83 -9.35
N ALA A 211 11.06 -1.92 -10.15
CA ALA A 211 10.39 -0.78 -10.75
C ALA A 211 9.11 -0.47 -9.95
N LEU A 212 8.97 0.76 -9.50
CA LEU A 212 7.76 1.32 -8.89
C LEU A 212 6.96 2.02 -9.99
N GLU A 213 5.74 1.58 -10.22
CA GLU A 213 4.82 2.21 -11.17
C GLU A 213 3.83 3.11 -10.42
N ILE A 214 3.86 4.40 -10.72
CA ILE A 214 3.02 5.41 -10.07
C ILE A 214 2.16 6.08 -11.13
N SER A 215 0.83 6.04 -10.97
CA SER A 215 -0.10 6.83 -11.78
C SER A 215 -0.45 8.13 -11.07
N LEU A 216 -0.48 9.23 -11.81
CA LEU A 216 -0.77 10.58 -11.33
C LEU A 216 -2.02 11.13 -12.00
N TYR A 217 -2.81 11.88 -11.24
CA TYR A 217 -3.96 12.63 -11.73
C TYR A 217 -4.11 13.97 -10.97
N LEU A 218 -4.19 15.06 -11.73
CA LEU A 218 -4.44 16.42 -11.27
C LEU A 218 -5.46 17.09 -12.20
N GLU A 219 -6.65 17.39 -11.67
CA GLU A 219 -7.70 18.08 -12.44
C GLU A 219 -7.40 19.58 -12.63
N ASN A 220 -6.75 20.19 -11.64
CA ASN A 220 -6.56 21.64 -11.57
C ASN A 220 -5.48 22.15 -12.54
N ASP A 221 -5.38 23.47 -12.61
CA ASP A 221 -4.31 24.16 -13.32
C ASP A 221 -2.92 23.74 -12.79
N LEU A 222 -2.04 23.38 -13.73
CA LEU A 222 -0.68 22.93 -13.47
C LEU A 222 0.16 24.04 -12.81
N SER A 223 -0.19 25.31 -13.04
CA SER A 223 0.49 26.46 -12.45
C SER A 223 0.58 26.40 -10.91
N VAL A 224 -0.40 25.77 -10.26
CA VAL A 224 -0.43 25.59 -8.79
C VAL A 224 0.56 24.51 -8.32
N ALA A 225 0.86 23.54 -9.19
CA ALA A 225 1.63 22.35 -8.87
C ALA A 225 3.14 22.48 -9.14
N GLU A 226 3.60 23.50 -9.86
CA GLU A 226 5.01 23.66 -10.27
C GLU A 226 6.01 23.61 -9.09
N LYS A 227 5.56 23.95 -7.88
CA LYS A 227 6.39 23.98 -6.67
C LYS A 227 6.34 22.68 -5.87
N ASP A 228 5.35 21.84 -6.09
CA ASP A 228 5.14 20.58 -5.40
C ASP A 228 5.88 19.45 -6.13
N LYS A 229 6.32 18.44 -5.38
CA LYS A 229 7.05 17.28 -5.92
C LYS A 229 6.62 16.01 -5.21
N ILE A 230 6.53 14.90 -5.93
CA ILE A 230 6.40 13.59 -5.28
C ILE A 230 7.80 13.15 -4.86
N VAL A 231 7.95 12.81 -3.58
CA VAL A 231 9.21 12.35 -3.00
C VAL A 231 9.06 10.89 -2.63
N VAL A 232 10.06 10.11 -3.03
CA VAL A 232 10.16 8.70 -2.63
C VAL A 232 11.30 8.55 -1.64
N ARG A 233 10.96 8.14 -0.42
CA ARG A 233 11.92 7.88 0.66
C ARG A 233 12.05 6.39 0.91
N THR A 234 13.29 5.96 1.13
CA THR A 234 13.65 4.60 1.49
C THR A 234 14.64 4.65 2.65
N ASP A 235 14.74 3.56 3.40
CA ASP A 235 15.77 3.42 4.42
C ASP A 235 17.14 3.15 3.77
N GLU A 236 18.05 4.12 3.87
CA GLU A 236 19.38 4.06 3.27
C GLU A 236 20.22 2.87 3.78
N LYS A 237 19.87 2.24 4.91
CA LYS A 237 20.49 0.98 5.35
C LYS A 237 20.22 -0.16 4.37
N PHE A 238 19.05 -0.18 3.74
CA PHE A 238 18.58 -1.29 2.91
C PHE A 238 18.55 -0.96 1.42
N PHE A 239 18.58 0.32 1.05
CA PHE A 239 18.47 0.75 -0.34
C PHE A 239 19.68 1.59 -0.76
N TYR A 240 20.01 1.53 -2.05
CA TYR A 240 20.89 2.53 -2.65
C TYR A 240 20.14 3.85 -2.83
N PRO A 241 20.84 5.01 -2.83
CA PRO A 241 20.21 6.30 -3.08
C PRO A 241 19.37 6.29 -4.36
N LEU A 242 18.16 6.84 -4.28
CA LEU A 242 17.22 6.88 -5.40
C LEU A 242 17.59 7.97 -6.41
N ILE A 243 17.50 7.65 -7.70
CA ILE A 243 17.74 8.61 -8.79
C ILE A 243 16.64 8.41 -9.86
N PRO A 244 15.75 9.41 -10.10
CA PRO A 244 15.58 10.64 -9.32
C PRO A 244 14.89 10.37 -7.98
N LYS A 245 15.23 11.17 -6.96
CA LYS A 245 14.56 11.14 -5.63
C LYS A 245 13.20 11.84 -5.66
N GLU A 246 13.04 12.79 -6.58
CA GLU A 246 11.92 13.69 -6.69
C GLU A 246 11.31 13.57 -8.09
N ILE A 247 10.00 13.47 -8.18
CA ILE A 247 9.25 13.49 -9.43
C ILE A 247 8.58 14.86 -9.54
N PRO A 248 8.93 15.68 -10.55
CA PRO A 248 8.25 16.94 -10.80
C PRO A 248 6.84 16.70 -11.34
N ILE A 249 5.89 17.56 -10.96
CA ILE A 249 4.49 17.47 -11.40
C ILE A 249 4.32 18.37 -12.62
N ASN A 250 4.56 17.82 -13.81
CA ASN A 250 4.52 18.57 -15.07
C ASN A 250 3.28 18.28 -15.92
N PHE A 251 2.48 17.30 -15.52
CA PHE A 251 1.36 16.78 -16.32
C PHE A 251 0.12 16.59 -15.44
N ARG A 252 -1.05 16.74 -16.08
CA ARG A 252 -2.34 16.47 -15.42
C ARG A 252 -2.58 14.99 -15.20
N VAL A 253 -2.22 14.17 -16.18
CA VAL A 253 -2.30 12.71 -16.08
C VAL A 253 -0.99 12.16 -16.57
N ASP A 254 -0.40 11.26 -15.79
CA ASP A 254 0.91 10.71 -16.12
C ASP A 254 1.14 9.35 -15.45
N LYS A 255 2.08 8.58 -16.01
CA LYS A 255 2.57 7.35 -15.42
C LYS A 255 4.08 7.41 -15.30
N GLN A 256 4.56 7.33 -14.06
CA GLN A 256 5.95 7.45 -13.70
C GLN A 256 6.50 6.10 -13.27
N ILE A 257 7.71 5.77 -13.74
CA ILE A 257 8.41 4.52 -13.39
C ILE A 257 9.70 4.90 -12.68
N LEU A 258 9.84 4.50 -11.42
CA LEU A 258 11.04 4.72 -10.62
C LEU A 258 11.74 3.40 -10.33
N TYR A 259 13.07 3.39 -10.46
CA TYR A 259 13.85 2.19 -10.15
C TYR A 259 14.46 2.29 -8.75
N ILE A 260 14.15 1.33 -7.89
CA ILE A 260 14.78 1.14 -6.59
C ILE A 260 15.72 -0.07 -6.62
N SER A 261 16.85 0.03 -5.94
CA SER A 261 17.80 -1.08 -5.78
C SER A 261 18.06 -1.34 -4.31
N THR A 262 17.97 -2.60 -3.90
CA THR A 262 18.28 -3.00 -2.52
C THR A 262 19.77 -3.29 -2.37
N LYS A 263 20.33 -2.91 -1.22
CA LYS A 263 21.64 -3.34 -0.77
C LYS A 263 21.60 -4.82 -0.40
N GLN A 264 22.78 -5.38 -0.21
CA GLN A 264 22.89 -6.74 0.26
C GLN A 264 22.78 -6.76 1.79
N VAL A 265 21.84 -7.54 2.31
CA VAL A 265 21.66 -7.75 3.76
C VAL A 265 22.19 -9.12 4.17
N LEU A 266 22.41 -9.31 5.47
CA LEU A 266 22.82 -10.60 6.05
C LEU A 266 21.66 -11.37 6.70
N PHE A 267 20.57 -10.67 7.02
CA PHE A 267 19.40 -11.23 7.69
C PHE A 267 18.12 -10.66 7.09
N ASP A 268 17.03 -11.42 7.19
CA ASP A 268 15.70 -10.92 6.85
C ASP A 268 15.40 -9.69 7.71
N SER A 269 15.04 -8.58 7.08
CA SER A 269 14.80 -7.32 7.78
C SER A 269 13.50 -6.67 7.32
N LEU A 270 12.78 -6.06 8.26
CA LEU A 270 11.62 -5.22 7.96
C LEU A 270 12.09 -3.79 7.73
N THR A 271 11.51 -3.15 6.72
CA THR A 271 11.74 -1.74 6.38
C THR A 271 10.48 -1.19 5.72
N HIS A 272 10.54 0.01 5.18
CA HIS A 272 9.42 0.65 4.52
C HIS A 272 9.87 1.54 3.37
N LEU A 273 8.94 1.78 2.45
CA LEU A 273 9.02 2.74 1.36
C LEU A 273 7.93 3.78 1.58
N ILE A 274 8.29 5.06 1.52
CA ILE A 274 7.34 6.17 1.63
C ILE A 274 7.27 6.87 0.28
N ILE A 275 6.07 7.06 -0.24
CA ILE A 275 5.79 7.92 -1.40
C ILE A 275 4.84 8.99 -0.89
N GLU A 276 5.30 10.23 -0.86
CA GLU A 276 4.54 11.36 -0.34
C GLU A 276 4.69 12.58 -1.24
N LEU A 277 3.78 13.51 -1.08
CA LEU A 277 3.91 14.84 -1.66
C LEU A 277 4.76 15.72 -0.73
N GLU A 278 5.85 16.30 -1.21
CA GLU A 278 6.53 17.38 -0.51
C GLU A 278 5.67 18.65 -0.63
N LYS A 279 4.91 18.92 0.43
CA LYS A 279 3.80 19.89 0.41
C LYS A 279 4.29 21.33 0.44
N LYS A 280 3.89 22.12 -0.56
CA LYS A 280 3.89 23.59 -0.53
C LYS A 280 2.51 24.17 -0.81
N CYS A 281 1.81 23.64 -1.82
CA CYS A 281 0.53 24.20 -2.28
C CYS A 281 -0.61 23.17 -2.24
N LEU A 282 -0.31 21.92 -2.63
CA LEU A 282 -1.29 20.84 -2.74
C LEU A 282 -1.24 19.90 -1.53
N SER A 283 -2.37 19.25 -1.27
CA SER A 283 -2.46 18.03 -0.47
C SER A 283 -2.30 16.81 -1.37
N GLY A 284 -1.94 15.67 -0.80
CA GLY A 284 -1.75 14.44 -1.56
C GLY A 284 -1.67 13.22 -0.65
N PRO A 285 -1.66 12.01 -1.23
CA PRO A 285 -1.53 10.79 -0.47
C PRO A 285 -0.18 10.70 0.25
N GLU A 286 -0.19 9.94 1.34
CA GLU A 286 0.99 9.46 2.04
C GLU A 286 0.94 7.93 1.95
N ILE A 287 1.70 7.37 1.01
CA ILE A 287 1.77 5.92 0.78
C ILE A 287 2.94 5.37 1.57
N ILE A 288 2.66 4.61 2.63
CA ILE A 288 3.68 3.93 3.42
C ILE A 288 3.55 2.44 3.17
N ILE A 289 4.53 1.86 2.48
CA ILE A 289 4.54 0.46 2.09
C ILE A 289 5.54 -0.30 2.97
N PRO A 290 5.07 -1.20 3.85
CA PRO A 290 5.96 -2.12 4.56
C PRO A 290 6.65 -3.05 3.57
N LEU A 291 7.93 -3.29 3.80
CA LEU A 291 8.77 -4.16 2.97
C LEU A 291 9.51 -5.14 3.87
N LYS A 292 9.65 -6.39 3.40
CA LYS A 292 10.57 -7.37 3.99
C LYS A 292 11.67 -7.68 3.01
N VAL A 293 12.89 -7.31 3.36
CA VAL A 293 14.09 -7.64 2.59
C VAL A 293 14.52 -9.05 2.96
N LYS A 294 14.24 -10.03 2.09
CA LYS A 294 14.64 -11.42 2.25
C LYS A 294 16.12 -11.59 1.92
N TYR A 295 16.81 -12.22 2.85
CA TYR A 295 18.19 -12.63 2.67
C TYR A 295 18.32 -13.76 1.66
N ASN A 296 19.31 -13.67 0.77
CA ASN A 296 19.58 -14.72 -0.21
C ASN A 296 20.42 -15.85 0.43
N ARG A 297 19.73 -16.73 1.18
CA ARG A 297 20.35 -17.88 1.88
C ARG A 297 21.10 -18.81 0.94
N ILE A 298 20.61 -19.01 -0.29
CA ILE A 298 21.23 -19.93 -1.26
C ILE A 298 22.63 -19.43 -1.65
N ARG A 299 22.75 -18.13 -1.98
CA ARG A 299 24.06 -17.55 -2.31
C ARG A 299 25.03 -17.66 -1.14
N PHE A 300 24.57 -17.40 0.08
CA PHE A 300 25.44 -17.51 1.24
C PHE A 300 25.83 -18.95 1.59
N GLY A 301 24.88 -19.88 1.57
CA GLY A 301 25.14 -21.29 1.78
C GLY A 301 26.12 -21.84 0.75
N LEU A 302 25.97 -21.44 -0.52
CA LEU A 302 26.91 -21.80 -1.58
C LEU A 302 28.31 -21.20 -1.32
N SER A 303 28.40 -19.93 -0.94
CA SER A 303 29.68 -19.33 -0.55
C SER A 303 30.33 -20.06 0.62
N PHE A 304 29.54 -20.46 1.61
CA PHE A 304 30.04 -21.22 2.76
C PHE A 304 30.50 -22.62 2.34
N LEU A 305 29.75 -23.33 1.50
CA LEU A 305 30.17 -24.62 0.95
C LEU A 305 31.47 -24.51 0.13
N ILE A 306 31.59 -23.48 -0.71
CA ILE A 306 32.80 -23.18 -1.48
C ILE A 306 33.99 -22.92 -0.55
N PHE A 307 33.76 -22.16 0.53
CA PHE A 307 34.79 -21.87 1.53
C PHE A 307 35.26 -23.15 2.25
N PHE A 308 34.33 -23.98 2.72
CA PHE A 308 34.66 -25.26 3.38
C PHE A 308 35.33 -26.25 2.44
N ALA A 309 34.86 -26.36 1.19
CA ALA A 309 35.54 -27.15 0.17
C ALA A 309 36.98 -26.67 -0.01
N GLY A 310 37.19 -25.34 -0.10
CA GLY A 310 38.53 -24.75 -0.17
C GLY A 310 39.41 -25.11 1.03
N LEU A 311 38.87 -25.06 2.25
CA LEU A 311 39.59 -25.48 3.46
C LEU A 311 39.93 -26.97 3.49
N MET A 312 39.04 -27.84 3.02
CA MET A 312 39.31 -29.29 2.95
C MET A 312 40.42 -29.60 1.94
N PHE A 313 40.46 -28.89 0.81
CA PHE A 313 41.52 -29.02 -0.18
C PHE A 313 42.87 -28.48 0.31
N THR A 314 42.90 -27.40 1.09
CA THR A 314 44.16 -26.86 1.64
C THR A 314 44.67 -27.65 2.86
N GLY A 315 43.77 -28.07 3.74
CA GLY A 315 44.08 -28.79 4.98
C GLY A 315 44.55 -30.24 4.80
N GLY A 316 44.54 -30.77 3.57
CA GLY A 316 45.11 -32.09 3.26
C GLY A 316 44.26 -33.28 3.72
N VAL A 317 42.95 -33.09 3.88
CA VAL A 317 42.03 -34.19 4.26
C VAL A 317 41.94 -35.27 3.16
N ILE A 318 42.32 -34.92 1.93
CA ILE A 318 42.43 -35.85 0.81
C ILE A 318 43.92 -36.20 0.63
N PRO A 319 44.33 -37.46 0.88
CA PRO A 319 45.72 -37.89 0.72
C PRO A 319 46.04 -38.00 -0.78
N LEU A 320 46.52 -36.90 -1.35
CA LEU A 320 47.00 -36.83 -2.73
C LEU A 320 48.52 -36.67 -2.72
N THR A 321 49.22 -37.53 -3.44
CA THR A 321 50.68 -37.46 -3.61
C THR A 321 51.04 -36.83 -4.96
N GLY A 322 52.18 -36.13 -5.03
CA GLY A 322 52.72 -35.55 -6.27
C GLY A 322 52.14 -34.18 -6.66
N ILE A 323 52.38 -33.79 -7.92
CA ILE A 323 52.07 -32.45 -8.49
C ILE A 323 50.59 -32.10 -8.38
N ALA A 324 49.70 -33.09 -8.48
CA ALA A 324 48.26 -32.91 -8.34
C ALA A 324 47.86 -32.34 -6.96
N SER A 325 48.57 -32.68 -5.88
CA SER A 325 48.26 -32.15 -4.54
C SER A 325 48.59 -30.66 -4.43
N ILE A 326 49.65 -30.20 -5.10
CA ILE A 326 50.05 -28.79 -5.11
C ILE A 326 48.99 -27.96 -5.83
N ILE A 327 48.55 -28.40 -7.01
CA ILE A 327 47.51 -27.72 -7.81
C ILE A 327 46.21 -27.61 -7.00
N ILE A 328 45.78 -28.70 -6.37
CA ILE A 328 44.55 -28.73 -5.57
C ILE A 328 44.63 -27.82 -4.34
N LYS A 329 45.77 -27.77 -3.64
CA LYS A 329 45.99 -26.84 -2.53
C LYS A 329 45.96 -25.38 -2.97
N VAL A 330 46.54 -25.05 -4.14
CA VAL A 330 46.49 -23.70 -4.70
C VAL A 330 45.06 -23.30 -5.06
N ILE A 331 44.30 -24.18 -5.71
CA ILE A 331 42.89 -23.94 -6.03
C ILE A 331 42.08 -23.74 -4.74
N GLY A 332 42.26 -24.61 -3.74
CA GLY A 332 41.58 -24.49 -2.45
C GLY A 332 41.88 -23.16 -1.75
N SER A 333 43.14 -22.72 -1.77
CA SER A 333 43.59 -21.45 -1.19
C SER A 333 42.97 -20.25 -1.92
N LEU A 334 42.90 -20.29 -3.25
CA LEU A 334 42.25 -19.24 -4.05
C LEU A 334 40.75 -19.18 -3.79
N MET A 335 40.08 -20.33 -3.64
CA MET A 335 38.66 -20.39 -3.30
C MET A 335 38.38 -19.84 -1.90
N SER A 336 39.20 -20.17 -0.90
CA SER A 336 39.03 -19.68 0.47
C SER A 336 39.33 -18.19 0.59
N THR A 337 40.45 -17.72 0.02
CA THR A 337 40.81 -16.29 0.02
C THR A 337 39.83 -15.45 -0.79
N GLY A 338 39.40 -15.92 -1.96
CA GLY A 338 38.39 -15.27 -2.77
C GLY A 338 37.04 -15.16 -2.03
N THR A 339 36.65 -16.19 -1.30
CA THR A 339 35.41 -16.15 -0.49
C THR A 339 35.54 -15.22 0.71
N ILE A 340 36.68 -15.22 1.41
CA ILE A 340 36.94 -14.27 2.51
C ILE A 340 36.90 -12.84 1.97
N ALA A 341 37.60 -12.55 0.87
CA ALA A 341 37.61 -11.22 0.26
C ALA A 341 36.20 -10.77 -0.15
N TRP A 342 35.39 -11.69 -0.72
CA TRP A 342 33.99 -11.43 -1.06
C TRP A 342 33.13 -11.17 0.18
N LEU A 343 33.29 -11.95 1.26
CA LEU A 343 32.60 -11.72 2.53
C LEU A 343 33.03 -10.38 3.17
N TYR A 344 34.31 -10.04 3.11
CA TYR A 344 34.83 -8.80 3.67
C TYR A 344 34.24 -7.58 2.95
N ARG A 345 34.16 -7.61 1.61
CA ARG A 345 33.55 -6.56 0.78
C ARG A 345 32.03 -6.43 0.97
N LYS A 346 31.40 -7.44 1.58
CA LYS A 346 29.96 -7.49 1.85
C LYS A 346 29.59 -6.97 3.23
N ILE A 347 30.52 -7.08 4.18
CA ILE A 347 30.31 -6.74 5.59
C ILE A 347 30.75 -5.31 5.88
N GLY A 348 31.79 -4.81 5.19
CA GLY A 348 32.15 -3.39 5.14
C GLY A 348 31.43 -2.66 4.03
#